data_AF-A0A8S1D8Y4-F1
#
_entry.id   AF-A0A8S1D8Y4-F1
#
_cell.length_a   1.000
_cell.length_b   1.000
_cell.length_c   1.000
_cell.angle_alpha   90.00
_cell.angle_beta   90.00
_cell.angle_gamma   90.00
#
_symmetry.space_group_name_H-M   'P 1'
#
loop_
_entity.id
_entity.type
_entity.pdbx_description
1 polymer ?
#
loop_
_entity_poly.entity_id
_entity_poly.type
_entity_poly.pdbx_seq_one_letter_code
_entity_poly.pdbx_strand_id
1 'polypeptide(L)'
;MCLFFGERLSDHFNNSRPIGLIDSSWSGTRIEAWSSPRVAAECNTPANDGQNENSQSALWNGMVAPLTKTAIRGAIWYQGSTNVEWNADFYACHITALVNDWRNSFQQGNVPADENRIAFPFGMFQNGPAERGENYQWGYLRWHQTVDQGVLPNSYLPEAFLGTTYDLTDHDSPTGDIHFRDKQTACTRLADAAKNLIYGQVNRKKFGPVPVNIDLSSADSLLITYDTALSIGGPDGFSFELADGSWSAASFALENATSVRVQVQPDALLLTYAFRSSVCEYKQCALYSDDEDRLPAQPWIWDIRAQN
;
A
#
# COMPACT_ATOMS: atom_id res chain seq x y z
N MET A 1 0.92 -11.19 -11.61
CA MET A 1 1.43 -9.86 -11.20
C MET A 1 2.76 -9.57 -11.89
N CYS A 2 3.82 -10.34 -11.61
CA CYS A 2 5.16 -10.15 -12.20
C CYS A 2 5.14 -10.01 -13.74
N LEU A 3 4.41 -10.88 -14.45
CA LEU A 3 4.28 -10.82 -15.91
C LEU A 3 3.72 -9.47 -16.39
N PHE A 4 2.53 -9.08 -15.94
CA PHE A 4 1.89 -7.82 -16.39
C PHE A 4 2.70 -6.57 -16.06
N PHE A 5 3.39 -6.54 -14.92
CA PHE A 5 4.30 -5.43 -14.63
C PHE A 5 5.49 -5.42 -15.60
N GLY A 6 6.10 -6.59 -15.85
CA GLY A 6 7.22 -6.73 -16.77
C GLY A 6 6.89 -6.32 -18.21
N GLU A 7 5.73 -6.75 -18.72
CA GLU A 7 5.22 -6.35 -20.05
C GLU A 7 5.08 -4.82 -20.13
N ARG A 8 4.44 -4.21 -19.13
CA ARG A 8 4.26 -2.74 -19.10
C ARG A 8 5.55 -1.96 -19.01
N LEU A 9 6.57 -2.52 -18.37
CA LEU A 9 7.89 -1.92 -18.31
C LEU A 9 8.66 -2.12 -19.63
N SER A 10 8.52 -3.29 -20.26
CA SER A 10 9.06 -3.57 -21.60
C SER A 10 8.50 -2.60 -22.64
N ASP A 11 7.18 -2.38 -22.61
CA ASP A 11 6.48 -1.41 -23.48
C ASP A 11 7.00 0.01 -23.28
N HIS A 12 7.24 0.43 -22.03
CA HIS A 12 7.82 1.74 -21.72
C HIS A 12 9.19 1.93 -22.38
N PHE A 13 9.99 0.86 -22.50
CA PHE A 13 11.26 0.87 -23.20
C PHE A 13 11.15 0.56 -24.69
N ASN A 14 9.95 0.58 -25.28
CA ASN A 14 9.70 0.21 -26.68
C ASN A 14 10.30 -1.17 -27.04
N ASN A 15 10.28 -2.12 -26.08
CA ASN A 15 10.88 -3.45 -26.21
C ASN A 15 12.39 -3.44 -26.54
N SER A 16 13.09 -2.33 -26.33
CA SER A 16 14.52 -2.18 -26.60
C SER A 16 15.42 -2.77 -25.51
N ARG A 17 14.86 -3.09 -24.34
CA ARG A 17 15.58 -3.64 -23.19
C ARG A 17 14.92 -4.95 -22.73
N PRO A 18 15.67 -6.05 -22.58
CA PRO A 18 15.10 -7.27 -22.02
C PRO A 18 14.73 -7.06 -20.54
N ILE A 19 13.53 -7.47 -20.16
CA ILE A 19 13.06 -7.46 -18.76
C ILE A 19 13.14 -8.88 -18.20
N GLY A 20 14.05 -9.09 -17.24
CA GLY A 20 14.15 -10.33 -16.47
C GLY A 20 13.21 -10.30 -15.27
N LEU A 21 12.50 -11.40 -15.03
CA LEU A 21 11.59 -11.57 -13.90
C LEU A 21 12.03 -12.78 -13.07
N ILE A 22 12.14 -12.59 -11.75
CA ILE A 22 12.42 -13.66 -10.78
C ILE A 22 11.24 -13.68 -9.81
N ASP A 23 10.60 -14.84 -9.68
CA ASP A 23 9.53 -15.05 -8.70
C ASP A 23 10.12 -15.72 -7.45
N SER A 24 9.94 -15.06 -6.31
CA SER A 24 10.28 -15.57 -4.99
C SER A 24 9.09 -15.29 -4.08
N SER A 25 8.07 -16.14 -4.17
CA SER A 25 6.81 -15.96 -3.46
C SER A 25 6.44 -17.21 -2.64
N TRP A 26 5.79 -16.99 -1.49
CA TRP A 26 5.25 -18.06 -0.66
C TRP A 26 3.99 -17.58 0.06
N SER A 27 2.87 -18.29 -0.12
CA SER A 27 1.56 -17.88 0.40
C SER A 27 1.44 -18.02 1.92
N GLY A 28 0.66 -17.14 2.57
CA GLY A 28 0.40 -17.21 4.01
C GLY A 28 1.61 -16.87 4.89
N THR A 29 2.57 -16.12 4.34
CA THR A 29 3.81 -15.78 5.03
C THR A 29 3.81 -14.36 5.55
N ARG A 30 4.47 -14.16 6.68
CA ARG A 30 4.60 -12.88 7.40
C ARG A 30 5.89 -12.15 7.04
N ILE A 31 5.89 -10.82 7.13
CA ILE A 31 7.05 -9.99 6.76
C ILE A 31 8.32 -10.36 7.55
N GLU A 32 8.16 -10.84 8.78
CA GLU A 32 9.24 -11.30 9.65
C GLU A 32 10.03 -12.49 9.07
N ALA A 33 9.39 -13.35 8.28
CA ALA A 33 10.05 -14.48 7.64
C ALA A 33 10.91 -14.05 6.44
N TRP A 34 10.51 -12.98 5.76
CA TRP A 34 11.21 -12.36 4.62
C TRP A 34 12.29 -11.36 5.02
N SER A 35 12.32 -11.00 6.30
CA SER A 35 13.25 -10.06 6.89
C SER A 35 14.55 -10.76 7.29
N SER A 36 15.70 -10.11 7.08
CA SER A 36 16.97 -10.64 7.58
C SER A 36 17.03 -10.58 9.11
N PRO A 37 17.96 -11.32 9.75
CA PRO A 37 18.12 -11.25 11.20
C PRO A 37 18.42 -9.84 11.74
N ARG A 38 18.95 -8.94 10.90
CA ARG A 38 19.21 -7.54 11.28
C ARG A 38 17.90 -6.76 11.47
N VAL A 39 16.98 -6.91 10.51
CA VAL A 39 15.66 -6.27 10.53
C VAL A 39 14.84 -6.74 11.73
N ALA A 40 14.85 -8.05 11.98
CA ALA A 40 14.19 -8.64 13.14
C ALA A 40 14.66 -8.04 14.48
N ALA A 41 15.97 -7.82 14.62
CA ALA A 41 16.56 -7.22 15.81
C ALA A 41 16.24 -5.71 15.94
N GLU A 42 16.11 -5.00 14.83
CA GLU A 42 15.80 -3.56 14.82
C GLU A 42 14.38 -3.26 15.31
N CYS A 43 13.40 -4.04 14.84
CA CYS A 43 11.99 -3.78 15.15
C CYS A 43 11.49 -4.39 16.46
N ASN A 44 12.34 -5.10 17.21
CA ASN A 44 12.00 -5.74 18.50
C ASN A 44 10.70 -6.57 18.47
N THR A 45 10.34 -7.14 17.32
CA THR A 45 9.13 -7.98 17.22
C THR A 45 9.30 -9.29 17.98
N PRO A 46 8.23 -9.78 18.64
CA PRO A 46 8.24 -11.09 19.27
C PRO A 46 8.73 -12.17 18.29
N ALA A 47 9.72 -12.95 18.70
CA ALA A 47 10.26 -14.02 17.87
C ALA A 47 9.19 -15.08 17.60
N ASN A 48 9.17 -15.61 16.39
CA ASN A 48 8.44 -16.83 16.06
C ASN A 48 9.46 -17.91 15.66
N ASP A 49 9.61 -18.91 16.52
CA ASP A 49 10.54 -20.03 16.41
C ASP A 49 9.86 -21.33 15.94
N GLY A 50 8.59 -21.27 15.54
CA GLY A 50 7.88 -22.42 15.00
C GLY A 50 8.55 -22.86 13.72
N GLN A 51 9.17 -24.05 13.70
CA GLN A 51 9.96 -24.63 12.60
C GLN A 51 9.14 -24.81 11.29
N ASN A 52 8.80 -23.71 10.64
CA ASN A 52 8.04 -23.64 9.39
C ASN A 52 8.50 -22.44 8.56
N GLU A 53 7.88 -22.23 7.40
CA GLU A 53 8.17 -21.12 6.48
C GLU A 53 8.04 -19.73 7.13
N ASN A 54 7.26 -19.62 8.20
CA ASN A 54 7.05 -18.38 8.93
C ASN A 54 8.03 -18.20 10.11
N SER A 55 8.99 -19.12 10.30
CA SER A 55 10.06 -18.88 11.27
C SER A 55 10.79 -17.59 10.89
N GLN A 56 11.21 -16.82 11.90
CA GLN A 56 11.93 -15.58 11.69
C GLN A 56 13.12 -15.78 10.73
N SER A 57 13.19 -14.95 9.68
CA SER A 57 14.20 -14.99 8.62
C SER A 57 14.32 -16.28 7.79
N ALA A 58 13.39 -17.24 7.90
CA ALA A 58 13.47 -18.49 7.13
C ALA A 58 13.45 -18.26 5.61
N LEU A 59 12.53 -17.42 5.12
CA LEU A 59 12.37 -17.12 3.69
C LEU A 59 13.43 -16.14 3.20
N TRP A 60 13.90 -15.23 4.04
CA TRP A 60 15.11 -14.46 3.76
C TRP A 60 16.28 -15.39 3.44
N ASN A 61 16.60 -16.32 4.34
CA ASN A 61 17.74 -17.23 4.17
C ASN A 61 17.56 -18.20 3.00
N GLY A 62 16.35 -18.73 2.82
CA GLY A 62 16.06 -19.76 1.81
C GLY A 62 15.80 -19.23 0.41
N MET A 63 15.23 -18.03 0.26
CA MET A 63 14.71 -17.53 -1.01
C MET A 63 15.32 -16.20 -1.46
N VAL A 64 15.65 -15.28 -0.53
CA VAL A 64 16.12 -13.93 -0.88
C VAL A 64 17.65 -13.81 -0.85
N ALA A 65 18.30 -14.26 0.22
CA ALA A 65 19.74 -14.15 0.43
C ALA A 65 20.58 -14.81 -0.69
N PRO A 66 20.17 -15.92 -1.33
CA PRO A 66 20.88 -16.45 -2.49
C PRO A 66 20.85 -15.51 -3.70
N LEU A 67 19.78 -14.74 -3.87
CA LEU A 67 19.59 -13.83 -5.01
C LEU A 67 20.44 -12.57 -4.92
N THR A 68 20.91 -12.18 -3.73
CA THR A 68 21.74 -10.97 -3.53
C THR A 68 23.10 -11.04 -4.25
N LYS A 69 23.48 -12.23 -4.72
CA LYS A 69 24.68 -12.48 -5.54
C LYS A 69 24.44 -12.29 -7.05
N THR A 70 23.26 -11.84 -7.45
CA THR A 70 22.89 -11.61 -8.85
C THR A 70 22.59 -10.13 -9.10
N ALA A 71 22.77 -9.68 -10.33
CA ALA A 71 22.46 -8.30 -10.71
C ALA A 71 20.94 -8.11 -10.86
N ILE A 72 20.29 -7.66 -9.79
CA ILE A 72 18.86 -7.34 -9.77
C ILE A 72 18.69 -5.83 -9.62
N ARG A 73 17.84 -5.24 -10.48
CA ARG A 73 17.64 -3.78 -10.51
C ARG A 73 16.72 -3.27 -9.40
N GLY A 74 15.78 -4.08 -8.91
CA GLY A 74 14.79 -3.68 -7.92
C GLY A 74 13.87 -4.83 -7.54
N ALA A 75 12.91 -4.56 -6.65
CA ALA A 75 11.95 -5.55 -6.18
C ALA A 75 10.50 -5.09 -6.32
N ILE A 76 9.60 -6.07 -6.39
CA ILE A 76 8.16 -5.88 -6.26
C ILE A 76 7.70 -6.69 -5.06
N TRP A 77 6.96 -6.06 -4.17
CA TRP A 77 6.50 -6.62 -2.92
C TRP A 77 4.99 -6.64 -2.87
N TYR A 78 4.41 -7.81 -2.68
CA TYR A 78 2.99 -7.97 -2.41
C TYR A 78 2.80 -8.97 -1.27
N GLN A 79 2.71 -8.42 -0.07
CA GLN A 79 2.56 -9.18 1.15
C GLN A 79 1.87 -8.27 2.18
N GLY A 80 1.27 -8.88 3.19
CA GLY A 80 0.74 -8.19 4.34
C GLY A 80 -0.49 -8.89 4.89
N SER A 81 -1.23 -9.63 4.05
CA SER A 81 -2.50 -10.25 4.43
C SER A 81 -2.42 -11.09 5.71
N THR A 82 -1.33 -11.85 5.91
CA THR A 82 -1.13 -12.61 7.17
C THR A 82 -0.75 -11.72 8.37
N ASN A 83 -0.11 -10.57 8.14
CA ASN A 83 0.21 -9.62 9.19
C ASN A 83 -1.00 -8.79 9.65
N VAL A 84 -2.13 -8.80 8.93
CA VAL A 84 -3.39 -8.18 9.40
C VAL A 84 -3.74 -8.68 10.80
N GLU A 85 -3.63 -9.99 11.02
CA GLU A 85 -3.93 -10.65 12.30
C GLU A 85 -2.65 -10.99 13.09
N TRP A 86 -1.50 -10.46 12.67
CA TRP A 86 -0.20 -10.79 13.29
C TRP A 86 0.78 -9.62 13.22
N ASN A 87 1.00 -8.98 14.37
CA ASN A 87 1.96 -7.88 14.52
C ASN A 87 1.74 -6.72 13.51
N ALA A 88 0.48 -6.39 13.18
CA ALA A 88 0.17 -5.31 12.25
C ALA A 88 0.84 -3.98 12.67
N ASP A 89 0.82 -3.66 13.96
CA ASP A 89 1.43 -2.46 14.55
C ASP A 89 2.95 -2.35 14.32
N PHE A 90 3.64 -3.48 14.08
CA PHE A 90 5.07 -3.51 13.80
C PHE A 90 5.39 -3.42 12.31
N TYR A 91 4.38 -3.49 11.43
CA TYR A 91 4.58 -3.59 10.00
C TYR A 91 5.31 -2.37 9.44
N ALA A 92 5.00 -1.16 9.91
CA ALA A 92 5.67 0.08 9.47
C ALA A 92 7.18 0.05 9.76
N CYS A 93 7.59 -0.47 10.92
CA CYS A 93 9.00 -0.68 11.22
C CYS A 93 9.60 -1.74 10.28
N HIS A 94 8.95 -2.91 10.18
CA HIS A 94 9.46 -4.03 9.40
C HIS A 94 9.63 -3.68 7.93
N ILE A 95 8.65 -3.04 7.29
CA ILE A 95 8.75 -2.69 5.88
C ILE A 95 9.86 -1.66 5.65
N THR A 96 10.02 -0.70 6.55
CA THR A 96 11.09 0.31 6.47
C THR A 96 12.47 -0.36 6.56
N ALA A 97 12.67 -1.18 7.58
CA ALA A 97 13.93 -1.88 7.81
C ALA A 97 14.21 -2.93 6.71
N LEU A 98 13.20 -3.69 6.26
CA LEU A 98 13.31 -4.66 5.17
C LEU A 98 13.76 -3.99 3.87
N VAL A 99 13.10 -2.92 3.44
CA VAL A 99 13.45 -2.23 2.19
C VAL A 99 14.89 -1.71 2.23
N ASN A 100 15.29 -1.10 3.35
CA ASN A 100 16.65 -0.59 3.53
C ASN A 100 17.69 -1.72 3.57
N ASP A 101 17.39 -2.82 4.25
CA ASP A 101 18.28 -3.97 4.32
C ASP A 101 18.44 -4.68 2.97
N TRP A 102 17.36 -4.77 2.18
CA TRP A 102 17.41 -5.30 0.82
C TRP A 102 18.22 -4.38 -0.09
N ARG A 103 18.00 -3.05 -0.04
CA ARG A 103 18.82 -2.07 -0.79
C ARG A 103 20.30 -2.27 -0.51
N ASN A 104 20.68 -2.39 0.76
CA ASN A 104 22.07 -2.61 1.16
C ASN A 104 22.60 -3.96 0.67
N SER A 105 21.80 -5.02 0.80
CA SER A 105 22.22 -6.39 0.45
C SER A 105 22.38 -6.58 -1.06
N PHE A 106 21.50 -5.99 -1.88
CA PHE A 106 21.61 -6.06 -3.35
C PHE A 106 22.62 -5.06 -3.92
N GLN A 107 22.90 -3.93 -3.24
CA GLN A 107 24.00 -3.02 -3.61
C GLN A 107 25.39 -3.68 -3.49
N GLN A 108 25.57 -4.57 -2.51
CA GLN A 108 26.81 -5.34 -2.35
C GLN A 108 27.05 -6.34 -3.51
N GLY A 109 26.05 -6.59 -4.37
CA GLY A 109 26.07 -7.57 -5.46
C GLY A 109 26.63 -7.11 -6.81
N ASN A 110 27.54 -6.12 -6.87
CA ASN A 110 28.12 -5.53 -8.10
C ASN A 110 27.14 -4.73 -8.98
N VAL A 111 26.25 -3.92 -8.41
CA VAL A 111 25.58 -2.87 -9.21
C VAL A 111 26.58 -1.72 -9.39
N PRO A 112 26.93 -1.31 -10.63
CA PRO A 112 27.81 -0.16 -10.84
C PRO A 112 27.23 1.06 -10.13
N ALA A 113 28.03 1.72 -9.30
CA ALA A 113 27.64 2.99 -8.71
C ALA A 113 27.70 4.09 -9.78
N ASP A 114 26.60 4.29 -10.50
CA ASP A 114 26.34 5.57 -11.14
C ASP A 114 25.96 6.56 -10.03
N GLU A 115 26.84 7.54 -9.80
CA GLU A 115 27.03 8.35 -8.58
C GLU A 115 25.82 9.18 -8.08
N ASN A 116 24.58 8.98 -8.53
CA ASN A 116 23.46 9.86 -8.13
C ASN A 116 22.05 9.26 -8.02
N ARG A 117 21.85 7.93 -7.95
CA ARG A 117 20.51 7.37 -7.65
C ARG A 117 20.59 6.12 -6.79
N ILE A 118 19.69 5.99 -5.81
CA ILE A 118 19.62 4.81 -4.94
C ILE A 118 19.42 3.57 -5.85
N ALA A 119 20.28 2.56 -5.70
CA ALA A 119 20.49 1.54 -6.73
C ALA A 119 19.37 0.47 -6.86
N PHE A 120 18.29 0.55 -6.06
CA PHE A 120 17.30 -0.53 -5.96
C PHE A 120 15.87 0.00 -5.68
N PRO A 121 15.08 0.32 -6.72
CA PRO A 121 13.69 0.73 -6.60
C PRO A 121 12.83 -0.38 -6.00
N PHE A 122 11.84 0.01 -5.20
CA PHE A 122 11.01 -0.93 -4.46
C PHE A 122 9.53 -0.63 -4.71
N GLY A 123 8.90 -1.47 -5.53
CA GLY A 123 7.47 -1.37 -5.83
C GLY A 123 6.66 -2.17 -4.83
N MET A 124 5.61 -1.59 -4.28
CA MET A 124 4.73 -2.25 -3.32
C MET A 124 3.31 -2.27 -3.84
N PHE A 125 2.61 -3.38 -3.69
CA PHE A 125 1.15 -3.38 -3.81
C PHE A 125 0.54 -3.11 -2.44
N GLN A 126 -0.33 -2.12 -2.37
CA GLN A 126 -1.16 -1.92 -1.18
C GLN A 126 -2.03 -3.16 -1.00
N ASN A 127 -2.22 -3.59 0.24
CA ASN A 127 -2.98 -4.80 0.53
C ASN A 127 -4.38 -4.69 -0.09
N GLY A 128 -4.85 -5.80 -0.64
CA GLY A 128 -6.00 -5.84 -1.53
C GLY A 128 -7.34 -5.84 -0.81
N PRO A 129 -8.44 -5.97 -1.57
CA PRO A 129 -9.73 -6.31 -1.00
C PRO A 129 -9.62 -7.64 -0.23
N ALA A 130 -10.47 -7.78 0.77
CA ALA A 130 -10.65 -9.00 1.53
C ALA A 130 -12.14 -9.32 1.67
N GLU A 131 -12.47 -10.29 2.52
CA GLU A 131 -13.83 -10.70 2.79
C GLU A 131 -14.72 -9.53 3.24
N ARG A 132 -16.02 -9.62 2.90
CA ARG A 132 -17.04 -8.70 3.44
C ARG A 132 -16.99 -8.73 4.96
N GLY A 133 -16.82 -7.58 5.58
CA GLY A 133 -16.79 -7.50 7.02
C GLY A 133 -16.32 -6.16 7.54
N GLU A 134 -16.34 -6.07 8.87
CA GLU A 134 -15.94 -4.91 9.65
C GLU A 134 -14.57 -5.14 10.30
N ASN A 135 -13.68 -5.87 9.62
CA ASN A 135 -12.31 -6.01 10.08
C ASN A 135 -11.48 -4.82 9.60
N TYR A 136 -11.28 -3.84 10.50
CA TYR A 136 -10.55 -2.61 10.23
C TYR A 136 -9.02 -2.74 10.34
N GLN A 137 -8.50 -3.91 10.78
CA GLN A 137 -7.05 -4.18 10.80
C GLN A 137 -6.43 -4.18 9.39
N TRP A 138 -7.24 -4.48 8.37
CA TRP A 138 -6.84 -4.33 6.96
C TRP A 138 -6.50 -2.88 6.61
N GLY A 139 -7.20 -1.91 7.21
CA GLY A 139 -6.94 -0.48 7.08
C GLY A 139 -5.63 -0.06 7.72
N TYR A 140 -5.44 -0.44 8.98
CA TYR A 140 -4.21 -0.20 9.72
C TYR A 140 -3.00 -0.77 8.99
N LEU A 141 -3.06 -2.00 8.50
CA LEU A 141 -1.97 -2.57 7.72
C LEU A 141 -1.71 -1.78 6.42
N ARG A 142 -2.74 -1.35 5.68
CA ARG A 142 -2.56 -0.53 4.46
C ARG A 142 -1.94 0.83 4.76
N TRP A 143 -2.25 1.40 5.92
CA TRP A 143 -1.62 2.60 6.44
C TRP A 143 -0.14 2.35 6.77
N HIS A 144 0.17 1.29 7.52
CA HIS A 144 1.53 0.88 7.87
C HIS A 144 2.41 0.51 6.66
N GLN A 145 1.83 0.01 5.57
CA GLN A 145 2.54 -0.21 4.30
C GLN A 145 3.14 1.08 3.71
N THR A 146 2.62 2.24 4.10
CA THR A 146 3.11 3.56 3.70
C THR A 146 3.93 4.25 4.78
N VAL A 147 4.38 3.51 5.81
CA VAL A 147 5.07 4.06 6.98
C VAL A 147 4.25 5.17 7.65
N ASP A 148 2.94 4.97 7.70
CA ASP A 148 1.98 5.87 8.32
C ASP A 148 1.97 7.27 7.69
N GLN A 149 2.20 7.35 6.37
CA GLN A 149 2.19 8.61 5.60
C GLN A 149 1.07 8.67 4.56
N GLY A 150 0.36 7.56 4.30
CA GLY A 150 -0.68 7.43 3.28
C GLY A 150 -0.16 7.30 1.85
N VAL A 151 1.09 7.65 1.57
CA VAL A 151 1.68 7.66 0.22
C VAL A 151 3.07 7.05 0.17
N LEU A 152 3.45 6.56 -1.00
CA LEU A 152 4.84 6.31 -1.39
C LEU A 152 5.17 7.04 -2.71
N PRO A 153 6.39 7.59 -2.86
CA PRO A 153 7.47 7.62 -1.86
C PRO A 153 7.16 8.62 -0.75
N ASN A 154 7.86 8.48 0.38
CA ASN A 154 7.88 9.45 1.46
C ASN A 154 9.31 9.58 2.02
N SER A 155 9.49 10.36 3.08
CA SER A 155 10.81 10.62 3.70
C SER A 155 11.48 9.37 4.28
N TYR A 156 10.70 8.37 4.71
CA TYR A 156 11.22 7.12 5.27
C TYR A 156 11.60 6.11 4.19
N LEU A 157 10.84 6.10 3.09
CA LEU A 157 11.04 5.21 1.95
C LEU A 157 11.16 6.02 0.64
N PRO A 158 12.27 6.74 0.42
CA PRO A 158 12.54 7.40 -0.86
C PRO A 158 12.64 6.35 -1.97
N GLU A 159 12.22 6.67 -3.19
CA GLU A 159 12.23 5.76 -4.36
C GLU A 159 11.42 4.45 -4.20
N ALA A 160 10.56 4.37 -3.19
CA ALA A 160 9.50 3.38 -3.16
C ALA A 160 8.26 3.90 -3.92
N PHE A 161 7.45 3.01 -4.47
CA PHE A 161 6.24 3.38 -5.21
C PHE A 161 5.14 2.36 -4.95
N LEU A 162 3.88 2.80 -4.99
CA LEU A 162 2.73 2.02 -4.56
C LEU A 162 1.75 1.77 -5.71
N GLY A 163 1.27 0.54 -5.84
CA GLY A 163 0.10 0.18 -6.64
C GLY A 163 -1.09 -0.06 -5.72
N THR A 164 -2.06 0.85 -5.72
CA THR A 164 -3.30 0.69 -4.94
C THR A 164 -4.18 -0.40 -5.52
N THR A 165 -4.69 -1.31 -4.67
CA THR A 165 -5.51 -2.46 -5.13
C THR A 165 -6.81 -2.69 -4.37
N TYR A 166 -7.07 -1.97 -3.27
CA TYR A 166 -8.17 -2.27 -2.36
C TYR A 166 -9.58 -2.09 -2.98
N ASP A 167 -9.70 -1.37 -4.10
CA ASP A 167 -10.95 -1.17 -4.85
C ASP A 167 -11.20 -2.24 -5.94
N LEU A 168 -10.29 -3.21 -6.07
CA LEU A 168 -10.38 -4.29 -7.05
C LEU A 168 -11.13 -5.51 -6.50
N THR A 169 -12.13 -5.26 -5.67
CA THR A 169 -12.94 -6.27 -4.96
C THR A 169 -13.51 -7.31 -5.90
N ASP A 170 -13.45 -8.58 -5.47
CA ASP A 170 -13.86 -9.72 -6.28
C ASP A 170 -14.35 -10.86 -5.37
N HIS A 171 -15.57 -10.70 -4.87
CA HIS A 171 -16.25 -11.66 -4.00
C HIS A 171 -16.53 -13.02 -4.66
N ASP A 172 -16.44 -13.08 -6.00
CA ASP A 172 -16.64 -14.30 -6.79
C ASP A 172 -15.30 -14.91 -7.24
N SER A 173 -14.18 -14.51 -6.64
CA SER A 173 -12.89 -15.10 -6.95
C SER A 173 -12.88 -16.59 -6.57
N PRO A 174 -12.50 -17.51 -7.47
CA PRO A 174 -12.49 -18.95 -7.19
C PRO A 174 -11.45 -19.33 -6.12
N THR A 175 -10.54 -18.42 -5.78
CA THR A 175 -9.51 -18.58 -4.76
C THR A 175 -9.80 -17.74 -3.50
N GLY A 176 -11.00 -17.17 -3.38
CA GLY A 176 -11.43 -16.32 -2.27
C GLY A 176 -11.13 -14.84 -2.49
N ASP A 177 -11.86 -13.99 -1.78
CA ASP A 177 -11.93 -12.52 -1.95
C ASP A 177 -10.56 -11.83 -1.91
N ILE A 178 -9.68 -12.29 -1.01
CA ILE A 178 -8.30 -11.79 -0.88
C ILE A 178 -7.45 -12.00 -2.14
N HIS A 179 -7.86 -12.92 -3.02
CA HIS A 179 -7.19 -13.28 -4.27
C HIS A 179 -7.96 -12.76 -5.49
N PHE A 180 -8.21 -11.45 -5.56
CA PHE A 180 -8.94 -10.82 -6.68
C PHE A 180 -8.34 -11.12 -8.06
N ARG A 181 -9.17 -11.22 -9.10
CA ARG A 181 -8.73 -11.59 -10.46
C ARG A 181 -8.12 -10.46 -11.28
N ASP A 182 -8.49 -9.20 -11.06
CA ASP A 182 -8.02 -8.05 -11.86
C ASP A 182 -6.57 -7.64 -11.54
N LYS A 183 -5.62 -8.53 -11.84
CA LYS A 183 -4.19 -8.30 -11.68
C LYS A 183 -3.63 -7.31 -12.71
N GLN A 184 -4.32 -7.11 -13.82
CA GLN A 184 -3.90 -6.17 -14.86
C GLN A 184 -4.01 -4.74 -14.37
N THR A 185 -5.16 -4.32 -13.82
CA THR A 185 -5.34 -2.97 -13.28
C THR A 185 -4.33 -2.70 -12.16
N ALA A 186 -4.15 -3.65 -11.23
CA ALA A 186 -3.15 -3.51 -10.17
C ALA A 186 -1.75 -3.25 -10.73
N CYS A 187 -1.31 -4.05 -11.70
CA CYS A 187 0.02 -3.89 -12.30
C CYS A 187 0.15 -2.63 -13.15
N THR A 188 -0.92 -2.14 -13.78
CA THR A 188 -0.95 -0.83 -14.44
C THR A 188 -0.58 0.28 -13.48
N ARG A 189 -1.27 0.34 -12.33
CA ARG A 189 -1.07 1.37 -11.32
C ARG A 189 0.37 1.37 -10.80
N LEU A 190 0.89 0.19 -10.46
CA LEU A 190 2.27 0.04 -10.00
C LEU A 190 3.29 0.45 -11.09
N ALA A 191 3.08 0.02 -12.33
CA ALA A 191 3.97 0.34 -13.44
C ALA A 191 3.98 1.84 -13.76
N ASP A 192 2.83 2.50 -13.73
CA ASP A 192 2.74 3.93 -14.01
C ASP A 192 3.37 4.78 -12.89
N ALA A 193 3.22 4.36 -11.62
CA ALA A 193 3.97 4.92 -10.51
C ALA A 193 5.50 4.77 -10.71
N ALA A 194 5.96 3.58 -11.12
CA ALA A 194 7.38 3.35 -11.42
C ALA A 194 7.88 4.23 -12.57
N LYS A 195 7.11 4.35 -13.66
CA LYS A 195 7.46 5.17 -14.82
C LYS A 195 7.61 6.65 -14.43
N ASN A 196 6.72 7.16 -13.59
CA ASN A 196 6.83 8.53 -13.08
C ASN A 196 8.06 8.72 -12.20
N LEU A 197 8.19 7.89 -11.16
CA LEU A 197 9.11 8.12 -10.05
C LEU A 197 10.54 7.66 -10.32
N ILE A 198 10.71 6.60 -11.11
CA ILE A 198 12.00 5.95 -11.36
C ILE A 198 12.51 6.25 -12.76
N TYR A 199 11.63 6.21 -13.77
CA TYR A 199 12.02 6.28 -15.18
C TYR A 199 11.72 7.63 -15.86
N GLY A 200 11.39 8.67 -15.08
CA GLY A 200 11.32 10.05 -15.56
C GLY A 200 10.13 10.42 -16.44
N GLN A 201 9.10 9.57 -16.54
CA GLN A 201 7.84 9.89 -17.22
C GLN A 201 6.87 10.62 -16.30
N VAL A 202 7.18 11.88 -16.03
CA VAL A 202 6.46 12.73 -15.06
C VAL A 202 4.98 12.96 -15.38
N ASN A 203 4.53 12.61 -16.59
CA ASN A 203 3.13 12.71 -17.02
C ASN A 203 2.25 11.53 -16.55
N ARG A 204 2.82 10.50 -15.93
CA ARG A 204 2.05 9.38 -15.33
C ARG A 204 1.68 9.69 -13.88
N LYS A 205 0.51 9.27 -13.40
CA LYS A 205 0.13 9.49 -11.99
C LYS A 205 0.91 8.57 -11.05
N LYS A 206 1.18 9.05 -9.83
CA LYS A 206 1.93 8.33 -8.79
C LYS A 206 1.01 7.54 -7.86
N PHE A 207 -0.09 8.15 -7.48
CA PHE A 207 -1.13 7.67 -6.56
C PHE A 207 -2.41 8.47 -6.82
N GLY A 208 -3.54 7.99 -6.28
CA GLY A 208 -4.81 8.73 -6.33
C GLY A 208 -4.89 9.86 -5.31
N PRO A 209 -6.05 10.52 -5.17
CA PRO A 209 -6.20 11.70 -4.33
C PRO A 209 -5.70 11.52 -2.89
N VAL A 210 -5.10 12.57 -2.33
CA VAL A 210 -4.60 12.62 -0.94
C VAL A 210 -5.20 13.84 -0.24
N PRO A 211 -5.67 13.73 1.01
CA PRO A 211 -6.13 14.90 1.75
C PRO A 211 -4.96 15.85 2.01
N VAL A 212 -5.15 17.13 1.68
CA VAL A 212 -4.20 18.22 1.98
C VAL A 212 -4.64 19.06 3.17
N ASN A 213 -5.94 19.02 3.50
CA ASN A 213 -6.47 19.69 4.67
C ASN A 213 -7.74 19.00 5.20
N ILE A 214 -7.91 19.02 6.53
CA ILE A 214 -9.10 18.50 7.22
C ILE A 214 -9.49 19.54 8.27
N ASP A 215 -10.56 20.28 8.02
CA ASP A 215 -11.04 21.34 8.91
C ASP A 215 -12.36 20.96 9.58
N LEU A 216 -12.52 21.33 10.85
CA LEU A 216 -13.84 21.40 11.49
C LEU A 216 -14.60 22.59 10.89
N SER A 217 -15.53 22.29 9.98
CA SER A 217 -16.36 23.32 9.36
C SER A 217 -17.57 23.72 10.21
N SER A 218 -18.01 22.81 11.08
CA SER A 218 -18.99 23.03 12.16
C SER A 218 -18.77 21.99 13.26
N ALA A 219 -19.49 22.08 14.38
CA ALA A 219 -19.44 21.07 15.45
C ALA A 219 -19.73 19.64 14.95
N ASP A 220 -20.52 19.52 13.88
CA ASP A 220 -21.04 18.24 13.38
C ASP A 220 -20.51 17.88 11.98
N SER A 221 -19.56 18.64 11.41
CA SER A 221 -19.04 18.31 10.08
C SER A 221 -17.60 18.72 9.82
N LEU A 222 -16.87 17.80 9.18
CA LEU A 222 -15.51 17.99 8.69
C LEU A 222 -15.55 18.32 7.20
N LEU A 223 -14.77 19.33 6.80
CA LEU A 223 -14.48 19.62 5.40
C LEU A 223 -13.08 19.10 5.08
N ILE A 224 -12.99 18.21 4.10
CA ILE A 224 -11.74 17.58 3.68
C ILE A 224 -11.43 18.05 2.28
N THR A 225 -10.28 18.68 2.10
CA THR A 225 -9.78 19.15 0.79
C THR A 225 -8.68 18.22 0.31
N TYR A 226 -8.74 17.84 -0.97
CA TYR A 226 -7.79 16.96 -1.64
C TYR A 226 -6.90 17.73 -2.62
N ASP A 227 -5.76 17.13 -2.96
CA ASP A 227 -4.75 17.67 -3.89
C ASP A 227 -5.20 17.71 -5.36
N THR A 228 -6.31 17.04 -5.70
CA THR A 228 -6.83 16.93 -7.07
C THR A 228 -8.35 16.94 -7.08
N ALA A 229 -8.91 17.16 -8.27
CA ALA A 229 -10.33 16.98 -8.52
C ALA A 229 -10.76 15.52 -8.29
N LEU A 230 -11.98 15.34 -7.77
CA LEU A 230 -12.54 14.09 -7.28
C LEU A 230 -13.74 13.66 -8.12
N SER A 231 -13.82 12.35 -8.37
CA SER A 231 -15.03 11.69 -8.84
C SER A 231 -15.53 10.68 -7.81
N ILE A 232 -16.86 10.56 -7.68
CA ILE A 232 -17.49 9.65 -6.71
C ILE A 232 -17.77 8.31 -7.39
N GLY A 233 -17.25 7.21 -6.83
CA GLY A 233 -17.51 5.87 -7.34
C GLY A 233 -18.67 5.14 -6.64
N GLY A 234 -18.89 5.43 -5.36
CA GLY A 234 -19.93 4.82 -4.54
C GLY A 234 -20.01 5.45 -3.14
N PRO A 235 -20.78 4.86 -2.21
CA PRO A 235 -20.96 5.41 -0.87
C PRO A 235 -19.89 4.97 0.14
N ASP A 236 -19.09 3.95 -0.19
CA ASP A 236 -18.25 3.28 0.79
C ASP A 236 -16.80 3.76 0.75
N GLY A 237 -16.25 4.07 1.93
CA GLY A 237 -14.85 4.43 2.08
C GLY A 237 -14.55 5.06 3.44
N PHE A 238 -15.43 5.93 3.93
CA PHE A 238 -15.23 6.61 5.20
C PHE A 238 -15.77 5.80 6.38
N SER A 239 -15.04 5.79 7.50
CA SER A 239 -15.48 5.15 8.73
C SER A 239 -14.95 5.87 9.97
N PHE A 240 -15.73 5.87 11.04
CA PHE A 240 -15.31 6.35 12.36
C PHE A 240 -14.93 5.19 13.27
N GLU A 241 -13.90 5.39 14.09
CA GLU A 241 -13.70 4.64 15.32
C GLU A 241 -14.28 5.45 16.48
N LEU A 242 -15.15 4.84 17.28
CA LEU A 242 -15.89 5.49 18.36
C LEU A 242 -15.23 5.24 19.72
N ALA A 243 -15.61 6.01 20.72
CA ALA A 243 -15.01 5.98 22.06
C ALA A 243 -15.14 4.62 22.80
N ASP A 244 -16.14 3.82 22.43
CA ASP A 244 -16.35 2.47 22.96
C ASP A 244 -15.55 1.38 22.20
N GLY A 245 -14.74 1.78 21.22
CA GLY A 245 -13.96 0.90 20.35
C GLY A 245 -14.75 0.29 19.19
N SER A 246 -16.05 0.62 19.06
CA SER A 246 -16.86 0.22 17.91
C SER A 246 -16.56 1.10 16.68
N TRP A 247 -17.00 0.62 15.51
CA TRP A 247 -16.81 1.32 14.25
C TRP A 247 -18.14 1.62 13.58
N SER A 248 -18.22 2.73 12.86
CA SER A 248 -19.39 3.09 12.06
C SER A 248 -19.03 3.62 10.68
N ALA A 249 -19.93 3.47 9.71
CA ALA A 249 -19.78 4.14 8.41
C ALA A 249 -19.99 5.65 8.58
N ALA A 250 -19.20 6.46 7.89
CA ALA A 250 -19.40 7.91 7.87
C ALA A 250 -20.12 8.33 6.59
N SER A 251 -21.15 9.17 6.72
CA SER A 251 -21.81 9.78 5.58
C SER A 251 -21.00 10.96 5.06
N PHE A 252 -20.89 11.08 3.75
CA PHE A 252 -20.18 12.17 3.09
C PHE A 252 -20.97 12.70 1.89
N ALA A 253 -20.63 13.91 1.46
CA ALA A 253 -21.11 14.50 0.22
C ALA A 253 -19.98 15.28 -0.46
N LEU A 254 -19.98 15.33 -1.79
CA LEU A 254 -19.08 16.20 -2.54
C LEU A 254 -19.52 17.66 -2.31
N GLU A 255 -18.64 18.47 -1.72
CA GLU A 255 -18.88 19.90 -1.49
C GLU A 255 -18.55 20.70 -2.75
N ASN A 256 -17.43 20.36 -3.39
CA ASN A 256 -16.98 20.92 -4.65
C ASN A 256 -16.01 19.92 -5.33
N ALA A 257 -15.46 20.28 -6.49
CA ALA A 257 -14.60 19.40 -7.28
C ALA A 257 -13.42 18.80 -6.50
N THR A 258 -12.92 19.44 -5.43
CA THR A 258 -11.73 19.01 -4.69
C THR A 258 -12.00 18.70 -3.22
N SER A 259 -13.24 18.85 -2.75
CA SER A 259 -13.55 18.75 -1.32
C SER A 259 -14.81 17.96 -1.07
N VAL A 260 -14.79 17.21 0.04
CA VAL A 260 -15.95 16.49 0.56
C VAL A 260 -16.26 16.94 1.96
N ARG A 261 -17.54 16.94 2.30
CA ARG A 261 -18.04 17.18 3.64
C ARG A 261 -18.41 15.83 4.25
N VAL A 262 -17.85 15.53 5.43
CA VAL A 262 -18.16 14.33 6.21
C VAL A 262 -18.94 14.75 7.46
N GLN A 263 -20.07 14.10 7.73
CA GLN A 263 -20.84 14.34 8.94
C GLN A 263 -20.21 13.60 10.11
N VAL A 264 -19.81 14.35 11.15
CA VAL A 264 -19.22 13.80 12.37
C VAL A 264 -20.33 13.20 13.23
N GLN A 265 -20.06 12.03 13.79
CA GLN A 265 -20.96 11.38 14.73
C GLN A 265 -20.52 11.67 16.17
N PRO A 266 -21.45 11.70 17.14
CA PRO A 266 -21.10 11.74 18.56
C PRO A 266 -20.09 10.63 18.91
N ASP A 267 -19.20 10.92 19.85
CA ASP A 267 -18.18 10.00 20.36
C ASP A 267 -17.15 9.48 19.34
N ALA A 268 -17.13 10.04 18.11
CA ALA A 268 -16.10 9.72 17.12
C ALA A 268 -14.72 10.20 17.59
N LEU A 269 -13.77 9.27 17.68
CA LEU A 269 -12.39 9.56 18.05
C LEU A 269 -11.51 9.72 16.81
N LEU A 270 -11.68 8.83 15.83
CA LEU A 270 -10.88 8.80 14.61
C LEU A 270 -11.81 8.84 13.40
N LEU A 271 -11.44 9.62 12.38
CA LEU A 271 -11.98 9.48 11.03
C LEU A 271 -10.95 8.78 10.15
N THR A 272 -11.40 7.78 9.41
CA THR A 272 -10.55 7.00 8.52
C THR A 272 -11.14 6.97 7.11
N TYR A 273 -10.26 6.81 6.13
CA TYR A 273 -10.65 6.50 4.75
C TYR A 273 -10.02 5.19 4.30
N ALA A 274 -10.86 4.31 3.76
CA ALA A 274 -10.53 2.99 3.28
C ALA A 274 -9.88 2.13 4.36
N PHE A 275 -10.56 1.86 5.49
CA PHE A 275 -10.02 1.00 6.55
C PHE A 275 -10.66 -0.40 6.66
N ARG A 276 -11.84 -0.60 6.07
CA ARG A 276 -12.54 -1.91 6.08
C ARG A 276 -11.79 -2.98 5.28
N SER A 277 -12.00 -4.25 5.63
CA SER A 277 -11.48 -5.42 4.90
C SER A 277 -11.92 -5.45 3.44
N SER A 278 -13.22 -5.28 3.20
CA SER A 278 -13.77 -4.91 1.89
C SER A 278 -14.19 -3.44 1.96
N VAL A 279 -13.44 -2.57 1.29
CA VAL A 279 -13.70 -1.12 1.35
C VAL A 279 -14.93 -0.73 0.56
N CYS A 280 -15.10 -1.31 -0.62
CA CYS A 280 -16.15 -0.99 -1.58
C CYS A 280 -16.31 -2.13 -2.58
N GLU A 281 -17.39 -2.14 -3.36
CA GLU A 281 -17.53 -3.03 -4.51
C GLU A 281 -16.55 -2.67 -5.64
N TYR A 282 -16.35 -3.57 -6.60
CA TYR A 282 -15.36 -3.43 -7.69
C TYR A 282 -15.44 -2.06 -8.39
N LYS A 283 -14.40 -1.24 -8.22
CA LYS A 283 -14.28 0.13 -8.76
C LYS A 283 -15.41 1.08 -8.33
N GLN A 284 -15.96 0.91 -7.13
CA GLN A 284 -17.07 1.70 -6.57
C GLN A 284 -16.74 2.32 -5.21
N CYS A 285 -15.46 2.63 -4.96
CA CYS A 285 -15.06 3.33 -3.74
C CYS A 285 -15.54 4.78 -3.76
N ALA A 286 -15.65 5.37 -2.56
CA ALA A 286 -16.15 6.72 -2.40
C ALA A 286 -15.40 7.74 -3.24
N LEU A 287 -14.06 7.73 -3.24
CA LEU A 287 -13.24 8.75 -3.87
C LEU A 287 -12.24 8.19 -4.88
N TYR A 288 -12.25 8.80 -6.06
CA TYR A 288 -11.29 8.61 -7.14
C TYR A 288 -10.78 9.95 -7.65
N SER A 289 -9.64 9.96 -8.34
CA SER A 289 -9.25 11.12 -9.17
C SER A 289 -10.28 11.34 -10.28
N ASP A 290 -10.56 12.59 -10.59
CA ASP A 290 -11.36 13.00 -11.75
C ASP A 290 -10.46 13.17 -12.99
N ASP A 291 -9.88 12.05 -13.44
CA ASP A 291 -9.07 11.96 -14.64
C ASP A 291 -9.21 10.57 -15.29
N GLU A 292 -8.58 10.39 -16.45
CA GLU A 292 -8.66 9.15 -17.23
C GLU A 292 -8.14 7.92 -16.47
N ASP A 293 -7.16 8.12 -15.57
CA ASP A 293 -6.56 7.04 -14.78
C ASP A 293 -7.51 6.58 -13.64
N ARG A 294 -8.38 7.48 -13.16
CA ARG A 294 -9.40 7.25 -12.14
C ARG A 294 -8.85 6.40 -10.98
N LEU A 295 -7.78 6.90 -10.36
CA LEU A 295 -7.08 6.23 -9.28
C LEU A 295 -7.84 6.41 -7.95
N PRO A 296 -8.02 5.34 -7.16
CA PRO A 296 -8.65 5.43 -5.85
C PRO A 296 -7.82 6.29 -4.89
N ALA A 297 -8.49 7.09 -4.06
CA ALA A 297 -7.84 7.92 -3.05
C ALA A 297 -6.99 7.08 -2.08
N GLN A 298 -5.91 7.64 -1.54
CA GLN A 298 -5.06 6.86 -0.64
C GLN A 298 -5.72 6.69 0.74
N PRO A 299 -5.51 5.56 1.45
CA PRO A 299 -5.95 5.41 2.83
C PRO A 299 -5.28 6.43 3.75
N TRP A 300 -6.05 6.92 4.73
CA TRP A 300 -5.55 7.85 5.74
C TRP A 300 -6.39 7.76 7.02
N ILE A 301 -5.81 8.25 8.11
CA ILE A 301 -6.42 8.33 9.44
C ILE A 301 -6.23 9.74 9.99
N TRP A 302 -7.25 10.24 10.68
CA TRP A 302 -7.27 11.54 11.31
C TRP A 302 -7.80 11.45 12.73
N ASP A 303 -7.05 12.00 13.69
CA ASP A 303 -7.47 12.06 15.09
C ASP A 303 -8.34 13.29 15.34
N ILE A 304 -9.64 13.06 15.56
CA ILE A 304 -10.61 14.12 15.83
C ILE A 304 -10.35 14.72 17.23
N ARG A 305 -9.82 13.94 18.17
CA ARG A 305 -9.56 14.38 19.56
C ARG A 305 -8.47 15.42 19.62
N ALA A 306 -7.50 15.38 18.71
CA ALA A 306 -6.37 16.31 18.68
C ALA A 306 -6.76 17.75 18.31
N GLN A 307 -8.02 17.99 17.94
CA GLN A 307 -8.55 19.28 17.50
C GLN A 307 -9.49 19.95 18.53
N ASN A 308 -9.86 19.24 19.60
CA ASN A 308 -10.67 19.74 20.73
C ASN A 308 -9.80 19.97 21.97
#